data_AF-K3X6B1-F1
#
_entry.id   AF-K3X6B1-F1
#
_cell.length_a   1.000
_cell.length_b   1.000
_cell.length_c   1.000
_cell.angle_alpha   90.00
_cell.angle_beta   90.00
_cell.angle_gamma   90.00
#
_symmetry.space_group_name_H-M   'P 1'
#
loop_
_entity.id
_entity.type
_entity.pdbx_description
1 polymer ?
#
loop_
_entity_poly.entity_id
_entity_poly.type
_entity_poly.pdbx_seq_one_letter_code
_entity_poly.pdbx_strand_id
1 'polypeptide(L)'
;MLVHAFSAAKQLGLAAALLVVGSTHAMFRFDCFNNLVVDRVDPITSLGTAGGHLHAISGGNGFSMNADGDAMRNSSCTSCPIGADLSAYWVPQLYVKYKNGSGFGLVESHQIVGAERVDLSFSGNDVYTDGGYRTPHDEEAEGLQGEGAFIAFSI
;
A
#
# COMPACT_ATOMS: atom_id res chain seq x y z
N MET A 1 -11.55 -51.67 -24.97
CA MET A 1 -10.57 -50.58 -24.79
C MET A 1 -10.67 -50.09 -23.36
N LEU A 2 -9.54 -50.14 -22.68
CA LEU A 2 -9.35 -50.07 -21.23
C LEU A 2 -9.53 -48.61 -20.76
N VAL A 3 -10.54 -48.33 -19.95
CA VAL A 3 -10.65 -47.04 -19.24
C VAL A 3 -9.51 -46.95 -18.23
N HIS A 4 -8.66 -45.92 -18.38
CA HIS A 4 -7.49 -45.69 -17.55
C HIS A 4 -7.91 -45.46 -16.09
N ALA A 5 -7.71 -46.47 -15.25
CA ALA A 5 -7.75 -46.35 -13.79
C ALA A 5 -6.55 -45.50 -13.36
N PHE A 6 -6.77 -44.20 -13.14
CA PHE A 6 -5.78 -43.36 -12.47
C PHE A 6 -5.66 -43.87 -11.03
N SER A 7 -4.48 -44.37 -10.67
CA SER A 7 -4.18 -44.90 -9.33
C SER A 7 -4.57 -43.90 -8.23
N ALA A 8 -5.38 -44.34 -7.26
CA ALA A 8 -5.85 -43.55 -6.12
C ALA A 8 -4.71 -42.85 -5.34
N ALA A 9 -3.50 -43.41 -5.38
CA ALA A 9 -2.30 -42.82 -4.78
C ALA A 9 -1.91 -41.46 -5.40
N LYS A 10 -2.18 -41.24 -6.70
CA LYS A 10 -1.94 -39.94 -7.35
C LYS A 10 -2.99 -38.89 -6.96
N GLN A 11 -4.22 -39.31 -6.69
CA GLN A 11 -5.31 -38.41 -6.28
C GLN A 11 -5.14 -37.96 -4.81
N LEU A 12 -4.69 -38.85 -3.93
CA LEU A 12 -4.38 -38.53 -2.53
C LEU A 12 -3.22 -37.53 -2.39
N GLY A 13 -2.18 -37.64 -3.22
CA GLY A 13 -1.05 -36.70 -3.20
C GLY A 13 -1.44 -35.28 -3.59
N LEU A 14 -2.37 -35.11 -4.54
CA LEU A 14 -2.83 -33.79 -4.99
C LEU A 14 -3.75 -33.11 -3.95
N ALA A 15 -4.61 -33.87 -3.27
CA ALA A 15 -5.45 -33.36 -2.21
C ALA A 15 -4.64 -32.94 -0.96
N ALA A 16 -3.56 -33.66 -0.64
CA ALA A 16 -2.66 -33.30 0.46
C ALA A 16 -1.85 -32.03 0.17
N ALA A 17 -1.49 -31.76 -1.09
CA ALA A 17 -0.78 -30.54 -1.48
C ALA A 17 -1.62 -29.26 -1.35
N LEU A 18 -2.96 -29.36 -1.52
CA LEU A 18 -3.87 -28.23 -1.34
C LEU A 18 -4.07 -27.83 0.13
N LEU A 19 -3.83 -28.74 1.06
CA LEU A 19 -3.94 -28.49 2.51
C LEU A 19 -2.71 -27.78 3.10
N VAL A 20 -1.65 -27.60 2.32
CA VAL A 20 -0.40 -26.89 2.72
C VAL A 20 -0.30 -25.53 2.01
N VAL A 21 -1.43 -24.90 1.69
CA VAL A 21 -1.45 -23.48 1.32
C VAL A 21 -1.51 -22.67 2.61
N GLY A 22 -0.36 -22.23 3.11
CA GLY A 22 -0.27 -21.30 4.25
C GLY A 22 -0.41 -19.85 3.82
N SER A 23 -0.72 -18.95 4.76
CA SER A 23 -0.69 -17.50 4.50
C SER A 23 0.74 -17.06 4.13
N THR A 24 0.87 -16.32 3.02
CA THR A 24 2.13 -15.64 2.68
C THR A 24 2.03 -14.18 3.12
N HIS A 25 3.12 -13.65 3.66
CA HIS A 25 3.23 -12.23 3.98
C HIS A 25 3.87 -11.52 2.79
N ALA A 26 3.10 -10.66 2.13
CA ALA A 26 3.62 -9.75 1.13
C ALA A 26 3.85 -8.39 1.79
N MET A 27 5.02 -7.80 1.55
CA MET A 27 5.33 -6.45 1.97
C MET A 27 5.79 -5.65 0.77
N PHE A 28 5.22 -4.46 0.59
CA PHE A 28 5.76 -3.47 -0.32
C PHE A 28 6.48 -2.40 0.50
N ARG A 29 7.65 -2.01 0.02
CA ARG A 29 8.47 -0.97 0.65
C ARG A 29 9.11 -0.14 -0.45
N PHE A 30 9.04 1.17 -0.30
CA PHE A 30 9.77 2.10 -1.15
C PHE A 30 10.12 3.33 -0.33
N ASP A 31 11.24 3.95 -0.72
CA ASP A 31 11.69 5.20 -0.14
C ASP A 31 11.25 6.32 -1.07
N CYS A 32 10.28 7.12 -0.64
CA CYS A 32 9.94 8.34 -1.35
C CYS A 32 11.07 9.36 -1.17
N PHE A 33 11.29 10.20 -2.18
CA PHE A 33 12.37 11.18 -2.14
C PHE A 33 12.16 12.23 -1.04
N ASN A 34 10.90 12.61 -0.83
CA ASN A 34 10.49 13.52 0.23
C ASN A 34 8.99 13.36 0.52
N ASN A 35 8.57 13.87 1.67
CA ASN A 35 7.15 14.12 1.93
C ASN A 35 6.65 15.27 1.04
N LEU A 36 5.43 15.14 0.54
CA LEU A 36 4.67 16.24 -0.06
C LEU A 36 4.42 17.34 0.98
N VAL A 37 3.95 16.92 2.16
CA VAL A 37 3.60 17.82 3.26
C VAL A 37 3.57 17.06 4.58
N VAL A 38 3.77 17.79 5.68
CA VAL A 38 3.44 17.33 7.04
C VAL A 38 2.27 18.18 7.53
N ASP A 39 1.08 17.59 7.62
CA ASP A 39 -0.14 18.32 7.98
C ASP A 39 -1.20 17.39 8.62
N ARG A 40 -2.26 17.96 9.17
CA ARG A 40 -3.40 17.25 9.78
C ARG A 40 -4.43 16.84 8.73
N VAL A 41 -3.99 16.57 7.51
CA VAL A 41 -4.88 16.23 6.40
C VAL A 41 -5.15 14.72 6.42
N ASP A 42 -6.43 14.36 6.45
CA ASP A 42 -6.90 12.97 6.31
C ASP A 42 -8.23 12.96 5.53
N PRO A 43 -8.17 12.72 4.20
CA PRO A 43 -9.37 12.74 3.36
C PRO A 43 -10.30 11.55 3.61
N ILE A 44 -9.83 10.49 4.28
CA ILE A 44 -10.62 9.29 4.59
C ILE A 44 -11.43 9.52 5.87
N THR A 45 -10.77 9.96 6.95
CA THR A 45 -11.40 10.01 8.28
C THR A 45 -11.93 11.40 8.65
N SER A 46 -11.32 12.47 8.11
CA SER A 46 -11.57 13.86 8.52
C SER A 46 -11.80 14.76 7.31
N LEU A 47 -12.57 14.30 6.33
CA LEU A 47 -12.79 14.97 5.05
C LEU A 47 -13.13 16.48 5.21
N GLY A 48 -12.34 17.34 4.57
CA GLY A 48 -12.52 18.79 4.58
C GLY A 48 -12.18 19.48 5.91
N THR A 49 -11.65 18.76 6.90
CA THR A 49 -11.32 19.30 8.23
C THR A 49 -9.97 18.79 8.74
N ALA A 50 -9.39 19.48 9.72
CA ALA A 50 -8.13 19.04 10.30
C ALA A 50 -8.32 17.81 11.20
N GLY A 51 -7.64 16.71 10.89
CA GLY A 51 -7.66 15.46 11.64
C GLY A 51 -7.03 15.56 13.04
N GLY A 52 -7.22 14.55 13.87
CA GLY A 52 -6.82 14.58 15.29
C GLY A 52 -5.31 14.63 15.57
N HIS A 53 -4.48 14.31 14.57
CA HIS A 53 -3.02 14.29 14.67
C HIS A 53 -2.36 14.71 13.35
N LEU A 54 -1.04 14.88 13.36
CA LEU A 54 -0.25 15.22 12.18
C LEU A 54 0.15 13.95 11.43
N HIS A 55 0.15 14.06 10.11
CA HIS A 55 0.63 13.05 9.20
C HIS A 55 1.86 13.55 8.46
N ALA A 56 2.81 12.64 8.18
CA ALA A 56 3.78 12.82 7.12
C ALA A 56 3.23 12.15 5.86
N ILE A 57 3.04 12.92 4.79
CA ILE A 57 2.35 12.49 3.58
C ILE A 57 3.30 12.48 2.39
N SER A 58 3.27 11.40 1.60
CA SER A 58 4.03 11.20 0.37
C SER A 58 3.11 10.70 -0.76
N GLY A 59 3.53 10.85 -2.02
CA GLY A 59 2.80 10.30 -3.18
C GLY A 59 2.40 11.35 -4.22
N GLY A 60 1.23 11.16 -4.84
CA GLY A 60 0.70 12.00 -5.92
C GLY A 60 0.32 13.44 -5.51
N ASN A 61 0.58 14.42 -6.37
CA ASN A 61 0.30 15.84 -6.09
C ASN A 61 -1.19 16.24 -6.11
N GLY A 62 -2.10 15.32 -6.46
CA GLY A 62 -3.55 15.50 -6.32
C GLY A 62 -4.06 15.45 -4.88
N PHE A 63 -3.19 15.11 -3.91
CA PHE A 63 -3.56 15.04 -2.50
C PHE A 63 -4.01 16.39 -1.93
N SER A 64 -5.14 16.38 -1.22
CA SER A 64 -5.73 17.57 -0.57
C SER A 64 -6.74 17.15 0.49
N MET A 65 -7.20 18.11 1.31
CA MET A 65 -8.24 17.90 2.34
C MET A 65 -9.53 17.23 1.85
N ASN A 66 -9.82 17.32 0.55
CA ASN A 66 -11.01 16.79 -0.09
C ASN A 66 -10.69 15.83 -1.23
N ALA A 67 -9.45 15.33 -1.31
CA ALA A 67 -9.06 14.43 -2.38
C ALA A 67 -9.87 13.15 -2.34
N ASP A 68 -10.28 12.70 -3.52
CA ASP A 68 -10.85 11.38 -3.79
C ASP A 68 -9.95 10.61 -4.79
N GLY A 69 -10.37 9.41 -5.19
CA GLY A 69 -9.57 8.59 -6.09
C GLY A 69 -9.35 9.23 -7.47
N ASP A 70 -10.30 10.06 -7.93
CA ASP A 70 -10.17 10.80 -9.18
C ASP A 70 -9.13 11.91 -9.06
N ALA A 71 -9.09 12.62 -7.92
CA ALA A 71 -8.05 13.59 -7.64
C ALA A 71 -6.65 12.95 -7.67
N MET A 72 -6.50 11.76 -7.08
CA MET A 72 -5.23 11.04 -7.09
C MET A 72 -4.84 10.57 -8.50
N ARG A 73 -5.75 9.95 -9.25
CA ARG A 73 -5.51 9.55 -10.66
C ARG A 73 -5.14 10.70 -11.59
N ASN A 74 -5.65 11.90 -11.31
CA ASN A 74 -5.34 13.11 -12.08
C ASN A 74 -4.04 13.82 -11.63
N SER A 75 -3.28 13.23 -10.71
CA SER A 75 -1.96 13.76 -10.33
C SER A 75 -1.02 13.81 -11.53
N SER A 76 -0.24 14.88 -11.66
CA SER A 76 0.74 15.04 -12.72
C SER A 76 2.16 14.61 -12.31
N CYS A 77 2.38 14.38 -11.02
CA CYS A 77 3.65 13.91 -10.48
C CYS A 77 3.45 13.23 -9.12
N THR A 78 4.48 12.51 -8.67
CA THR A 78 4.53 11.81 -7.38
C THR A 78 5.88 12.09 -6.69
N SER A 79 5.90 12.09 -5.35
CA SER A 79 7.14 12.22 -4.57
C SER A 79 7.90 10.89 -4.39
N CYS A 80 7.35 9.79 -4.90
CA CYS A 80 7.86 8.44 -4.73
C CYS A 80 8.55 7.92 -6.01
N PRO A 81 9.40 6.89 -5.94
CA PRO A 81 10.26 6.49 -7.07
C PRO A 81 9.49 5.83 -8.23
N ILE A 82 8.29 5.33 -7.97
CA ILE A 82 7.45 4.69 -8.98
C ILE A 82 6.57 5.77 -9.60
N GLY A 83 7.00 6.35 -10.74
CA GLY A 83 6.30 7.47 -11.38
C GLY A 83 4.86 7.16 -11.81
N ALA A 84 4.58 5.88 -12.11
CA ALA A 84 3.23 5.40 -12.41
C ALA A 84 2.34 5.27 -11.16
N ASP A 85 2.88 5.33 -9.95
CA ASP A 85 2.09 5.28 -8.72
C ASP A 85 1.73 6.70 -8.27
N LEU A 86 0.45 7.02 -8.44
CA LEU A 86 -0.14 8.30 -8.08
C LEU A 86 -0.92 8.25 -6.76
N SER A 87 -0.75 7.17 -5.99
CA SER A 87 -1.41 7.01 -4.70
C SER A 87 -0.88 8.01 -3.66
N ALA A 88 -1.65 8.23 -2.60
CA ALA A 88 -1.22 8.98 -1.42
C ALA A 88 -0.98 8.04 -0.25
N TYR A 89 0.17 8.19 0.39
CA TYR A 89 0.63 7.41 1.53
C TYR A 89 0.85 8.34 2.71
N TRP A 90 0.30 8.01 3.87
CA TRP A 90 0.56 8.79 5.07
C TRP A 90 0.66 7.95 6.34
N VAL A 91 1.54 8.43 7.23
CA VAL A 91 1.83 7.85 8.54
C VAL A 91 1.76 8.94 9.62
N PRO A 92 1.48 8.60 10.88
CA PRO A 92 1.56 9.56 11.98
C PRO A 92 2.95 10.22 12.07
N GLN A 93 3.00 11.54 12.11
CA GLN A 93 4.25 12.28 12.26
C GLN A 93 4.81 12.09 13.67
N LEU A 94 5.98 11.45 13.76
CA LEU A 94 6.66 11.22 15.02
C LEU A 94 7.50 12.42 15.44
N TYR A 95 7.61 12.61 16.76
CA TYR A 95 8.41 13.65 17.38
C TYR A 95 9.31 13.07 18.46
N VAL A 96 10.55 13.56 18.53
CA VAL A 96 11.49 13.22 19.61
C VAL A 96 11.64 14.38 20.56
N LYS A 97 11.48 14.12 21.86
CA LYS A 97 11.74 15.13 22.90
C LYS A 97 13.25 15.35 23.03
N TYR A 98 13.70 16.60 22.98
CA TYR A 98 15.11 16.91 23.17
C TYR A 98 15.57 16.59 24.59
N LYS A 99 16.80 16.06 24.73
CA LYS A 99 17.39 15.70 26.03
C LYS A 99 17.48 16.88 27.00
N ASN A 100 17.70 18.08 26.47
CA ASN A 100 17.75 19.32 27.26
C ASN A 100 16.36 19.84 27.69
N GLY A 101 15.27 19.14 27.34
CA GLY A 101 13.89 19.51 27.67
C GLY A 101 13.34 20.72 26.90
N SER A 102 14.10 21.28 25.95
CA SER A 102 13.74 22.53 25.25
C SER A 102 12.57 22.41 24.29
N GLY A 103 12.12 21.19 23.97
CA GLY A 103 11.00 20.97 23.06
C GLY A 103 11.06 19.62 22.38
N PHE A 104 10.51 19.58 21.17
CA PHE A 104 10.42 18.39 20.32
C PHE A 104 10.98 18.69 18.93
N GLY A 105 11.72 17.74 18.37
CA GLY A 105 12.12 17.73 16.97
C GLY A 105 11.29 16.76 16.16
N LEU A 106 11.01 17.11 14.90
CA LEU A 106 10.39 16.20 13.94
C LEU A 106 11.33 15.02 13.66
N VAL A 107 10.73 13.83 13.49
CA VAL A 107 11.41 12.67 12.93
C VAL A 107 10.99 12.56 11.47
N GLU A 108 11.91 12.79 10.56
CA GLU A 108 11.62 12.64 9.13
C GLU A 108 11.29 11.18 8.79
N SER A 109 10.17 10.96 8.11
CA SER A 109 9.77 9.67 7.56
C SER A 109 9.69 9.77 6.05
N HIS A 110 10.55 9.02 5.35
CA HIS A 110 10.56 8.97 3.88
C HIS A 110 10.31 7.56 3.35
N GLN A 111 10.39 6.55 4.22
CA GLN A 111 10.14 5.16 3.87
C GLN A 111 8.68 4.80 4.17
N ILE A 112 8.00 4.27 3.16
CA ILE A 112 6.66 3.69 3.30
C ILE A 112 6.79 2.17 3.31
N VAL A 113 6.18 1.53 4.30
CA VAL A 113 6.12 0.06 4.40
C VAL A 113 4.67 -0.35 4.60
N GLY A 114 4.11 -1.04 3.62
CA GLY A 114 2.82 -1.70 3.73
C GLY A 114 3.00 -3.21 3.79
N ALA A 115 2.27 -3.86 4.70
CA ALA A 115 2.21 -5.31 4.81
C ALA A 115 0.78 -5.77 4.58
N GLU A 116 0.57 -6.67 3.61
CA GLU A 116 -0.70 -7.31 3.37
C GLU A 116 -0.63 -8.80 3.77
N ARG A 117 -1.72 -9.30 4.35
CA ARG A 117 -1.96 -10.75 4.42
C ARG A 117 -2.72 -11.15 3.16
N VAL A 118 -2.04 -11.83 2.25
CA VAL A 118 -2.72 -12.48 1.13
C VAL A 118 -3.22 -13.82 1.65
N ASP A 119 -4.47 -13.85 2.12
CA ASP A 119 -5.14 -15.09 2.46
C ASP A 119 -5.69 -15.69 1.16
N LEU A 120 -5.03 -16.74 0.66
CA LEU A 120 -5.54 -17.56 -0.45
C LEU A 120 -6.69 -18.47 0.07
N SER A 121 -7.71 -17.88 0.67
CA SER A 121 -8.94 -18.56 1.08
C SER A 121 -10.01 -18.32 0.02
N PHE A 122 -10.22 -19.30 -0.86
CA PHE A 122 -11.40 -19.32 -1.74
C PHE A 122 -12.66 -19.52 -0.89
N SER A 123 -13.17 -18.45 -0.27
CA SER A 123 -14.49 -18.43 0.33
C SER A 123 -15.16 -17.16 -0.14
N GLY A 124 -16.12 -17.32 -1.06
CA GLY A 124 -16.86 -16.20 -1.62
C GLY A 124 -17.47 -15.33 -0.52
N ASN A 125 -16.84 -14.16 -0.32
CA ASN A 125 -17.37 -12.88 0.16
C ASN A 125 -16.17 -11.95 0.43
N ASP A 126 -15.33 -11.74 -0.59
CA ASP A 126 -14.17 -10.87 -0.46
C ASP A 126 -14.60 -9.40 -0.61
N VAL A 127 -14.40 -8.65 0.47
CA VAL A 127 -14.47 -7.19 0.51
C VAL A 127 -13.29 -6.67 -0.31
N TYR A 128 -13.60 -5.74 -1.21
CA TYR A 128 -12.73 -5.10 -2.18
C TYR A 128 -11.38 -4.66 -1.58
N THR A 129 -10.29 -5.36 -1.93
CA THR A 129 -8.93 -4.80 -1.91
C THR A 129 -8.36 -4.93 -3.32
N ASP A 130 -7.90 -3.79 -3.83
CA ASP A 130 -7.60 -3.55 -5.24
C ASP A 130 -6.35 -4.32 -5.71
N GLY A 131 -6.38 -4.71 -6.97
CA GLY A 131 -5.46 -5.64 -7.60
C GLY A 131 -4.21 -4.99 -8.19
N GLY A 132 -3.20 -5.83 -8.46
CA GLY A 132 -2.21 -5.56 -9.51
C GLY A 132 -0.77 -5.86 -9.14
N TYR A 133 -0.35 -7.13 -9.30
CA TYR A 133 1.05 -7.54 -9.24
C TYR A 133 1.72 -7.48 -10.62
N ARG A 134 2.86 -6.79 -10.77
CA ARG A 134 4.03 -7.27 -11.55
C ARG A 134 5.29 -6.42 -11.31
N THR A 135 6.39 -7.05 -10.91
CA THR A 135 7.75 -6.56 -11.21
C THR A 135 8.26 -7.27 -12.47
N PRO A 136 8.99 -6.56 -13.35
CA PRO A 136 10.45 -6.65 -13.29
C PRO A 136 11.17 -5.32 -13.55
N HIS A 137 12.31 -5.13 -12.88
CA HIS A 137 13.42 -4.22 -13.21
C HIS A 137 13.08 -2.89 -13.91
N ASP A 138 13.04 -1.81 -13.12
CA ASP A 138 13.54 -0.43 -13.35
C ASP A 138 13.50 0.26 -14.74
N GLU A 139 12.86 -0.28 -15.79
CA GLU A 139 12.86 0.33 -17.14
C GLU A 139 11.51 0.36 -17.88
N GLU A 140 10.38 -0.04 -17.27
CA GLU A 140 9.06 -0.05 -17.96
C GLU A 140 7.98 0.90 -17.40
N ALA A 141 8.33 1.91 -16.58
CA ALA A 141 7.33 2.81 -15.98
C ALA A 141 6.91 4.02 -16.86
N GLU A 142 7.47 4.18 -18.06
CA GLU A 142 7.22 5.36 -18.93
C GLU A 142 5.90 5.28 -19.75
N GLY A 143 5.01 4.32 -19.44
CA GLY A 143 3.79 4.10 -20.24
C GLY A 143 2.57 3.53 -19.52
N LEU A 144 2.64 3.32 -18.20
CA LEU A 144 1.50 2.84 -17.41
C LEU A 144 0.74 4.05 -16.84
N GLN A 145 -0.57 4.14 -17.13
CA GLN A 145 -1.44 5.10 -16.47
C GLN A 145 -1.58 4.68 -15.00
N GLY A 146 -1.29 5.60 -14.08
CA GLY A 146 -1.35 5.32 -12.66
C GLY A 146 -2.76 5.22 -12.12
N GLU A 147 -3.07 4.10 -11.46
CA GLU A 147 -4.25 3.98 -10.59
C GLU A 147 -3.87 4.61 -9.24
N GLY A 148 -4.38 5.82 -8.96
CA GLY A 148 -4.15 6.50 -7.68
C GLY A 148 -5.10 5.98 -6.60
N ALA A 149 -4.55 5.46 -5.50
CA ALA A 149 -5.31 5.04 -4.32
C ALA A 149 -4.96 5.86 -3.07
N PHE A 150 -5.75 5.72 -2.00
CA PHE A 150 -5.40 6.24 -0.69
C PHE A 150 -4.98 5.11 0.23
N ILE A 151 -3.80 5.24 0.83
CA ILE A 151 -3.25 4.21 1.71
C ILE A 151 -2.78 4.86 3.02
N ALA A 152 -3.60 4.71 4.05
CA ALA A 152 -3.28 5.13 5.41
C ALA A 152 -2.66 3.96 6.19
N PHE A 153 -1.47 4.15 6.76
CA PHE A 153 -0.89 3.18 7.68
C PHE A 153 -1.07 3.66 9.11
N SER A 154 -2.03 3.05 9.81
CA SER A 154 -2.12 3.17 11.26
C SER A 154 -1.16 2.16 11.89
N ILE A 155 -0.16 2.65 12.62
CA ILE A 155 0.66 1.85 13.55
C ILE A 155 -0.03 1.72 14.90
#